data_AF-A0AAW0LMJ1-F1
#
_entry.id   AF-A0AAW0LMJ1-F1
#
_cell.length_a   1.000
_cell.length_b   1.000
_cell.length_c   1.000
_cell.angle_alpha   90.00
_cell.angle_beta   90.00
_cell.angle_gamma   90.00
#
_symmetry.space_group_name_H-M   'P 1'
#
loop_
_entity.id
_entity.type
_entity.pdbx_description
1 polymer ?
#
loop_
_entity_poly.entity_id
_entity_poly.type
_entity_poly.pdbx_seq_one_letter_code
_entity_poly.pdbx_strand_id
1 'polypeptide(L)'
;MEEIKAAYRRLSKEYHPDTTSLPLKVASDKFMRLREIYHVLSDEETRRFYDWTLAQEAASRKAEKLKMKLEDPYKQDVENWESVPDMVDRLGGKNMDLGDQATAALGFDIVVIIFSICSIIFALYFKEPY
;
A
#
# COMPACT_ATOMS: atom_id res chain seq x y z
N MET A 1 23.90 -27.84 10.32
CA MET A 1 22.64 -28.57 10.63
C MET A 1 22.70 -29.35 11.94
N GLU A 2 23.84 -29.94 12.30
CA GLU A 2 23.96 -30.69 13.56
C GLU A 2 23.69 -29.85 14.82
N GLU A 3 24.07 -28.57 14.83
CA GLU A 3 23.81 -27.68 15.97
C GLU A 3 22.31 -27.43 16.20
N ILE A 4 21.54 -27.17 15.12
CA ILE A 4 20.09 -26.97 15.19
C ILE A 4 19.41 -28.25 15.66
N LYS A 5 19.82 -29.40 15.13
CA LYS A 5 19.32 -30.72 15.56
C LYS A 5 19.66 -31.00 17.02
N ALA A 6 20.89 -30.68 17.46
CA ALA A 6 21.32 -30.87 18.85
C ALA A 6 20.52 -29.96 19.80
N ALA A 7 20.34 -28.69 19.46
CA ALA A 7 19.54 -27.75 20.21
C ALA A 7 18.07 -28.20 20.30
N TYR A 8 17.48 -28.64 19.19
CA TYR A 8 16.12 -29.18 19.15
C TYR A 8 15.97 -30.41 20.05
N ARG A 9 16.91 -31.36 20.00
CA ARG A 9 16.91 -32.54 20.87
C ARG A 9 17.00 -32.18 22.35
N ARG A 10 17.82 -31.20 22.70
CA ARG A 10 17.97 -30.72 24.09
C ARG A 10 16.69 -30.06 24.59
N LEU A 11 16.15 -29.10 23.83
CA LEU A 11 14.94 -28.36 24.21
C LEU A 11 13.68 -29.25 24.18
N SER A 12 13.61 -30.20 23.25
CA SER A 12 12.52 -31.19 23.22
C SER A 12 12.48 -32.01 24.51
N LYS A 13 13.65 -32.40 25.05
CA LYS A 13 13.73 -33.09 26.34
C LYS A 13 13.42 -32.18 27.52
N GLU A 14 13.61 -30.87 27.41
CA GLU A 14 13.29 -29.93 28.48
C GLU A 14 11.78 -29.64 28.56
N TYR A 15 11.09 -29.64 27.42
CA TYR A 15 9.66 -29.33 27.33
C TYR A 15 8.76 -30.56 27.17
N HIS A 16 9.31 -31.78 27.18
CA HIS A 16 8.52 -33.00 27.14
C HIS A 16 7.67 -33.14 28.41
N PRO A 17 6.40 -33.57 28.31
CA PRO A 17 5.51 -33.69 29.48
C PRO A 17 6.07 -34.58 30.60
N ASP A 18 6.89 -35.58 30.24
CA ASP A 18 7.44 -36.54 31.22
C ASP A 18 8.68 -36.03 31.98
N THR A 19 9.35 -34.96 31.51
CA THR A 19 10.65 -34.51 32.04
C THR A 19 10.65 -33.06 32.52
N THR A 20 9.59 -32.31 32.20
CA THR A 20 9.51 -30.89 32.53
C THR A 20 8.91 -30.68 33.92
N SER A 21 9.39 -29.66 34.63
CA SER A 21 8.78 -29.16 35.88
C SER A 21 7.81 -27.99 35.64
N LEU A 22 7.68 -27.54 34.38
CA LEU A 22 6.80 -26.44 33.99
C LEU A 22 5.33 -26.88 33.99
N PRO A 23 4.39 -25.93 34.16
CA PRO A 23 2.98 -26.22 33.96
C PRO A 23 2.73 -26.80 32.56
N LEU A 24 1.92 -27.87 32.47
CA LEU A 24 1.68 -28.64 31.25
C LEU A 24 1.32 -27.76 30.04
N LYS A 25 0.50 -26.72 30.26
CA LYS A 25 0.09 -25.77 29.24
C LYS A 25 1.29 -24.99 28.66
N VAL A 26 2.16 -24.49 29.53
CA VAL A 26 3.34 -23.71 29.13
C VAL A 26 4.37 -24.59 28.42
N ALA A 27 4.58 -25.81 28.91
CA ALA A 27 5.46 -26.77 28.26
C ALA A 27 4.96 -27.16 26.87
N SER A 28 3.65 -27.42 26.74
CA SER A 28 3.01 -27.73 25.45
C SER A 28 3.17 -26.58 24.45
N ASP A 29 2.86 -25.34 24.86
CA ASP A 29 3.00 -24.17 23.98
C ASP A 29 4.45 -23.98 23.50
N LYS A 30 5.43 -24.12 24.40
CA LYS A 30 6.85 -24.04 24.05
C LYS A 30 7.29 -25.17 23.13
N PHE A 31 6.81 -26.39 23.36
CA PHE A 31 7.12 -27.55 22.53
C PHE A 31 6.55 -27.38 21.11
N MET A 32 5.32 -26.88 20.98
CA MET A 32 4.72 -26.58 19.68
C MET A 32 5.53 -25.52 18.91
N ARG A 33 5.88 -24.41 19.57
CA ARG A 33 6.73 -23.38 18.96
C ARG A 33 8.10 -23.91 18.55
N LEU A 34 8.71 -24.74 19.39
CA LEU A 34 10.00 -25.37 19.09
C LEU A 34 9.91 -26.24 17.82
N ARG A 35 8.83 -27.00 17.67
CA ARG A 35 8.57 -27.82 16.48
C ARG A 35 8.40 -26.96 15.22
N GLU A 36 7.65 -25.87 15.30
CA GLU A 36 7.46 -24.93 14.18
C GLU A 36 8.79 -24.30 13.75
N ILE A 37 9.58 -23.81 14.71
CA ILE A 37 10.90 -23.25 14.46
C ILE A 37 11.81 -24.30 13.81
N TYR A 38 11.83 -25.52 14.35
CA TYR A 38 12.63 -26.59 13.77
C TYR A 38 12.18 -26.91 12.35
N HIS A 39 10.88 -26.96 12.06
CA HIS A 39 10.38 -27.20 10.71
C HIS A 39 10.94 -26.18 9.72
N VAL A 40 10.89 -24.89 10.06
CA VAL A 40 11.41 -23.79 9.21
C VAL A 40 12.93 -23.81 9.10
N LEU A 41 13.65 -24.19 10.16
CA LEU A 41 15.12 -24.18 10.16
C LEU A 41 15.76 -25.51 9.75
N SER A 42 14.96 -26.57 9.61
CA SER A 42 15.42 -27.93 9.30
C SER A 42 15.73 -28.14 7.83
N ASP A 43 15.07 -27.38 6.95
CA ASP A 43 15.31 -27.40 5.53
C ASP A 43 16.18 -26.20 5.13
N GLU A 44 17.10 -26.44 4.20
CA GLU A 44 18.11 -25.46 3.85
C GLU A 44 17.53 -24.32 2.99
N GLU A 45 16.58 -24.62 2.12
CA GLU A 45 15.93 -23.63 1.26
C GLU A 45 15.07 -22.66 2.08
N THR A 46 14.20 -23.21 2.92
CA THR A 46 13.33 -22.43 3.83
C THR A 46 14.14 -21.58 4.81
N ARG A 47 15.24 -22.11 5.36
CA ARG A 47 16.16 -21.35 6.19
C ARG A 47 16.82 -20.20 5.43
N ARG A 48 17.34 -20.46 4.22
CA ARG A 48 17.96 -19.40 3.41
C ARG A 48 16.97 -18.30 3.08
N PHE A 49 15.73 -18.64 2.76
CA PHE A 49 14.67 -17.68 2.50
C PHE A 49 14.34 -16.83 3.73
N TYR A 50 14.26 -17.46 4.90
CA TYR A 50 14.06 -16.76 6.17
C TYR A 50 15.22 -15.78 6.46
N ASP A 51 16.46 -16.25 6.34
CA ASP A 51 17.67 -15.45 6.57
C ASP A 51 17.75 -14.27 5.58
N TRP A 52 17.39 -14.49 4.31
CA TRP A 52 17.34 -13.44 3.29
C TRP A 52 16.28 -12.38 3.60
N THR A 53 15.07 -12.79 3.99
CA THR A 53 13.98 -11.88 4.36
C THR A 53 14.38 -11.02 5.55
N LEU A 54 15.01 -11.63 6.56
CA LEU A 54 15.49 -10.94 7.75
C LEU A 54 16.58 -9.90 7.41
N ALA A 55 17.51 -10.27 6.50
CA ALA A 55 18.55 -9.35 6.02
C ALA A 55 17.94 -8.15 5.26
N GLN A 56 16.92 -8.41 4.43
CA GLN A 56 16.23 -7.37 3.67
C GLN A 56 15.47 -6.40 4.61
N GLU A 57 14.76 -6.91 5.60
CA GLU A 57 14.06 -6.07 6.59
C GLU A 57 15.05 -5.21 7.39
N ALA A 58 16.19 -5.79 7.79
CA ALA A 58 17.23 -5.06 8.50
C ALA A 58 17.86 -3.95 7.62
N ALA A 59 18.04 -4.22 6.32
CA ALA A 59 18.52 -3.22 5.36
C ALA A 59 17.49 -2.09 5.17
N SER A 60 16.20 -2.44 5.01
CA SER A 60 15.11 -1.47 4.88
C SER A 60 15.03 -0.54 6.10
N ARG A 61 15.03 -1.09 7.31
CA ARG A 61 15.02 -0.28 8.55
C ARG A 61 16.23 0.65 8.67
N LYS A 62 17.40 0.22 8.19
CA LYS A 62 18.59 1.07 8.16
C LYS A 62 18.44 2.20 7.14
N ALA A 63 17.89 1.90 5.97
CA ALA A 63 17.62 2.88 4.93
C ALA A 63 16.58 3.92 5.37
N GLU A 64 15.48 3.49 6.01
CA GLU A 64 14.48 4.40 6.59
C GLU A 64 15.08 5.33 7.65
N LYS A 65 15.88 4.78 8.57
CA LYS A 65 16.59 5.59 9.57
C LYS A 65 17.57 6.57 8.94
N LEU A 66 18.24 6.18 7.85
CA LEU A 66 19.13 7.07 7.13
C LEU A 66 18.35 8.17 6.42
N LYS A 67 17.25 7.83 5.75
CA LYS A 67 16.35 8.80 5.10
C LYS A 67 15.85 9.82 6.11
N MET A 68 15.30 9.35 7.24
CA MET A 68 14.82 10.22 8.31
C MET A 68 15.90 11.17 8.86
N LYS A 69 17.17 10.73 8.90
CA LYS A 69 18.29 11.58 9.33
C LYS A 69 18.73 12.60 8.27
N LEU A 70 18.50 12.30 7.00
CA LEU A 70 18.94 13.11 5.86
C LEU A 70 17.85 14.09 5.40
N GLU A 71 16.60 13.80 5.70
CA GLU A 71 15.45 14.63 5.39
C GLU A 71 15.54 15.93 6.21
N ASP A 72 15.66 17.06 5.50
CA ASP A 72 15.70 18.38 6.12
C ASP A 72 14.31 18.68 6.71
N PRO A 73 14.19 18.91 8.03
CA PRO A 73 12.90 19.11 8.69
C PRO A 73 12.08 20.28 8.12
N TYR A 74 12.70 21.24 7.44
CA TYR A 74 12.02 22.40 6.85
C TYR A 74 11.61 22.20 5.38
N LYS A 75 11.99 21.08 4.76
CA LYS A 75 11.68 20.83 3.34
C LYS A 75 10.21 20.46 3.12
N GLN A 76 9.59 19.83 4.13
CA GLN A 76 8.19 19.43 4.09
C GLN A 76 7.24 20.63 4.03
N ASP A 77 7.59 21.74 4.67
CA ASP A 77 6.80 22.98 4.64
C ASP A 77 6.83 23.66 3.27
N VAL A 78 7.95 23.53 2.55
CA VAL A 78 8.11 24.06 1.18
C VAL A 78 7.35 23.21 0.17
N GLU A 79 7.40 21.88 0.32
CA GLU A 79 6.72 20.94 -0.57
C GLU A 79 5.20 20.96 -0.39
N ASN A 80 4.73 21.17 0.84
CA ASN A 80 3.31 21.34 1.17
C ASN A 80 2.83 22.79 1.05
N TRP A 81 3.63 23.69 0.47
CA TRP A 81 3.23 25.07 0.30
C TRP A 81 2.14 25.17 -0.76
N GLU A 82 0.90 25.36 -0.32
CA GLU A 82 -0.19 25.77 -1.21
C GLU A 82 -0.14 27.28 -1.42
N SER A 83 -0.23 27.71 -2.68
CA SER A 83 -0.31 29.13 -3.01
C SER A 83 -1.61 29.71 -2.45
N VAL A 84 -1.52 30.50 -1.39
CA VAL A 84 -2.65 31.27 -0.89
C VAL A 84 -3.02 32.30 -1.97
N PRO A 85 -4.26 32.29 -2.49
CA PRO A 85 -4.69 33.27 -3.47
C PRO A 85 -4.51 34.69 -2.91
N ASP A 86 -3.93 35.60 -3.68
CA ASP A 86 -3.84 37.01 -3.26
C ASP A 86 -5.28 37.54 -3.06
N MET A 87 -5.61 37.88 -1.82
CA MET A 87 -6.92 38.43 -1.43
C MET A 87 -7.15 39.82 -2.02
N VAL A 88 -6.07 40.46 -2.50
CA VAL A 88 -6.14 41.72 -3.22
C VAL A 88 -6.26 41.41 -4.71
N ASP A 89 -7.48 41.50 -5.23
CA ASP A 89 -7.73 41.41 -6.66
C ASP A 89 -7.14 42.62 -7.40
N ARG A 90 -5.88 42.51 -7.80
CA ARG A 90 -5.17 43.55 -8.58
C ARG A 90 -5.52 43.50 -10.07
N LEU A 91 -6.24 42.47 -10.52
CA LEU A 91 -6.48 42.17 -11.94
C LEU A 91 -7.96 42.27 -12.35
N GLY A 92 -8.83 42.75 -11.47
CA GLY A 92 -10.21 43.13 -11.84
C GLY A 92 -11.09 41.93 -12.21
N GLY A 93 -10.99 40.83 -11.47
CA GLY A 93 -12.04 39.82 -11.43
C GLY A 93 -11.93 38.72 -12.48
N LYS A 94 -10.72 38.20 -12.75
CA LYS A 94 -10.52 37.09 -13.71
C LYS A 94 -10.21 35.71 -13.12
N ASN A 95 -10.29 35.55 -11.79
CA ASN A 95 -10.00 34.28 -11.13
C ASN A 95 -11.26 33.62 -10.56
N MET A 96 -12.34 33.51 -11.35
CA MET A 96 -13.44 32.62 -10.99
C MET A 96 -13.09 31.23 -11.49
N ASP A 97 -12.97 30.25 -10.59
CA ASP A 97 -13.12 28.86 -10.98
C ASP A 97 -14.47 28.75 -11.68
N LEU A 98 -14.45 28.30 -12.94
CA LEU A 98 -15.65 27.98 -13.71
C LEU A 98 -16.34 26.82 -12.99
N GLY A 99 -17.11 27.18 -11.96
CA GLY A 99 -17.75 26.23 -11.06
C GLY A 99 -18.57 25.25 -11.86
N ASP A 100 -18.63 24.02 -11.37
CA ASP A 100 -19.22 22.84 -11.99
C ASP A 100 -20.61 23.08 -12.64
N GLN A 101 -21.31 24.13 -12.25
CA GLN A 101 -22.55 24.61 -12.84
C GLN A 101 -22.39 25.13 -14.30
N ALA A 102 -21.30 25.81 -14.65
CA ALA A 102 -21.08 26.33 -16.00
C ALA A 102 -20.67 25.21 -16.98
N THR A 103 -19.83 24.29 -16.53
CA THR A 103 -19.42 23.10 -17.30
C THR A 103 -20.61 22.15 -17.52
N ALA A 104 -21.45 21.95 -16.49
CA ALA A 104 -22.69 21.18 -16.64
C ALA A 104 -23.70 21.85 -17.57
N ALA A 105 -23.88 23.17 -17.47
CA ALA A 105 -24.79 23.93 -18.35
C ALA A 105 -24.35 23.86 -19.82
N LEU A 106 -23.06 24.08 -20.10
CA LEU A 106 -22.51 23.97 -21.46
C LEU A 106 -22.58 22.54 -22.00
N GLY A 107 -22.41 21.52 -21.15
CA GLY A 107 -22.48 20.12 -21.54
C GLY A 107 -23.85 19.69 -22.07
N PHE A 108 -24.93 20.13 -21.42
CA PHE A 108 -26.30 19.80 -21.84
C PHE A 108 -26.63 20.37 -23.22
N ASP A 109 -26.28 21.65 -23.45
CA ASP A 109 -26.54 22.32 -24.73
C ASP A 109 -25.80 21.65 -25.90
N ILE A 110 -24.55 21.21 -25.68
CA ILE A 110 -23.76 20.48 -26.69
C ILE A 110 -24.44 19.16 -27.07
N VAL A 111 -24.96 18.41 -26.08
CA VAL A 111 -25.66 17.14 -26.33
C VAL A 111 -26.94 17.36 -27.15
N VAL A 112 -27.70 18.41 -26.83
CA VAL A 112 -28.93 18.75 -27.56
C VAL A 112 -28.62 19.12 -29.02
N ILE A 113 -27.55 19.89 -29.26
CA ILE A 113 -27.13 20.26 -30.62
C ILE A 113 -26.74 19.02 -31.43
N ILE A 114 -25.95 18.11 -30.85
CA ILE A 114 -25.55 16.87 -31.54
C ILE A 114 -26.77 16.02 -31.87
N PHE A 115 -27.68 15.82 -30.91
CA PHE A 115 -28.91 15.05 -31.12
C PHE A 115 -29.80 15.65 -32.22
N SER A 116 -29.92 16.99 -32.24
CA SER A 116 -30.67 17.70 -33.28
C SER A 116 -30.06 17.48 -34.67
N ILE A 117 -28.74 17.56 -34.81
CA ILE A 117 -28.04 17.33 -36.09
C ILE A 117 -28.22 15.87 -36.54
N CYS A 118 -28.05 14.90 -35.63
CA CYS A 118 -28.25 13.48 -35.94
C CYS A 118 -29.69 13.21 -36.39
N SER A 119 -30.69 13.84 -35.76
CA SER A 119 -32.10 13.69 -36.14
C SER A 119 -32.38 14.24 -37.54
N ILE A 120 -31.79 15.39 -37.90
CA ILE A 120 -31.91 15.97 -39.24
C ILE A 120 -31.23 15.07 -40.28
N ILE A 121 -30.02 14.58 -40.02
CA ILE A 121 -29.31 13.66 -40.93
C ILE A 121 -30.12 12.37 -41.11
N PHE A 122 -30.65 11.81 -40.03
CA PHE A 122 -31.50 10.62 -40.08
C PHE A 122 -32.76 10.87 -40.93
N ALA A 123 -33.43 12.02 -40.73
CA ALA A 123 -34.59 12.41 -41.52
C ALA A 123 -34.25 12.63 -43.00
N LEU A 124 -33.06 13.13 -43.34
CA LEU A 124 -32.61 13.28 -44.73
C LEU A 124 -32.21 11.94 -45.37
N TYR A 125 -31.62 11.02 -44.61
CA TYR A 125 -31.16 9.72 -45.10
C TYR A 125 -32.32 8.75 -45.33
N PHE A 126 -33.35 8.74 -44.46
CA PHE A 126 -34.50 7.83 -44.56
C PHE A 126 -35.70 8.40 -45.32
N LYS A 127 -35.61 9.63 -45.82
CA LYS A 127 -36.62 10.22 -46.70
C LYS A 127 -36.31 9.84 -48.14
N GLU A 128 -36.50 8.56 -48.47
CA GLU A 128 -36.63 8.15 -49.88
C GLU A 128 -37.89 8.79 -50.49
N PRO A 129 -37.84 9.22 -51.77
CA PRO A 129 -39.00 9.75 -52.45
C PRO A 129 -39.96 8.59 -52.76
N TYR A 130 -41.09 8.53 -52.05
CA TYR A 130 -42.28 7.87 -52.58
C TYR A 130 -42.81 8.63 -53.79
#